data_AF-A0A817Q639-F1
#
_entry.id   AF-A0A817Q639-F1
#
_cell.length_a   1.000
_cell.length_b   1.000
_cell.length_c   1.000
_cell.angle_alpha   90.00
_cell.angle_beta   90.00
_cell.angle_gamma   90.00
#
_symmetry.space_group_name_H-M   'P 1'
#
loop_
_entity.id
_entity.type
_entity.pdbx_description
1 polymer ?
#
loop_
_entity_poly.entity_id
_entity_poly.type
_entity_poly.pdbx_seq_one_letter_code
_entity_poly.pdbx_strand_id
1 'polypeptide(L)'
;GRESLEDDPCSGHPITVITQHNIDSVKDLLNDDPHISIDLIAGILDISHSSVVTILKQYLSFKKISSQWVPHELTQEQRQRRVDVCTENLQKFESGSW
;
A
#
# COMPACT_ATOMS: atom_id res chain seq x y z
N GLY A 1 -35.81 -43.84 3.76
CA GLY A 1 -35.65 -42.39 3.94
C GLY A 1 -34.20 -42.10 3.65
N ARG A 2 -33.92 -41.24 2.67
CA ARG A 2 -32.52 -40.96 2.28
C ARG A 2 -31.88 -40.12 3.38
N GLU A 3 -30.90 -40.74 4.00
CA GLU A 3 -29.95 -40.22 4.97
C GLU A 3 -29.03 -39.14 4.38
N SER A 4 -28.59 -38.24 5.26
CA SER A 4 -27.56 -37.19 5.12
C SER A 4 -27.73 -36.15 4.00
N LEU A 5 -28.22 -34.97 4.41
CA LEU A 5 -28.05 -33.68 3.73
C LEU A 5 -26.72 -33.06 4.20
N GLU A 6 -25.61 -33.74 3.97
CA GLU A 6 -24.30 -33.16 4.22
C GLU A 6 -23.89 -32.40 2.96
N ASP A 7 -23.90 -31.07 3.06
CA ASP A 7 -23.38 -30.18 2.02
C ASP A 7 -21.92 -30.57 1.74
N ASP A 8 -21.65 -31.00 0.50
CA ASP A 8 -20.31 -31.17 -0.02
C ASP A 8 -19.54 -29.85 0.17
N PRO A 9 -18.24 -29.85 0.53
CA PRO A 9 -17.49 -28.63 0.68
C PRO A 9 -17.61 -27.81 -0.60
N CYS A 10 -18.34 -26.70 -0.51
CA CYS A 10 -18.47 -25.75 -1.61
C CYS A 10 -17.07 -25.45 -2.13
N SER A 11 -16.77 -25.93 -3.34
CA SER A 11 -15.59 -25.56 -4.10
C SER A 11 -15.76 -24.11 -4.52
N GLY A 12 -15.65 -23.21 -3.55
CA GLY A 12 -15.68 -21.77 -3.75
C GLY A 12 -14.52 -21.41 -4.67
N HIS A 13 -14.89 -21.00 -5.89
CA HIS A 13 -14.10 -20.46 -6.99
C HIS A 13 -12.57 -20.66 -6.90
N PRO A 14 -11.95 -21.48 -7.77
CA PRO A 14 -10.52 -21.70 -7.72
C PRO A 14 -9.76 -20.37 -7.92
N ILE A 15 -8.82 -20.14 -7.01
CA ILE A 15 -7.84 -19.05 -6.94
C ILE A 15 -6.89 -19.16 -8.15
N THR A 16 -7.41 -18.96 -9.35
CA THR A 16 -6.62 -18.97 -10.60
C THR A 16 -6.15 -17.57 -10.96
N VAL A 17 -6.89 -16.55 -10.53
CA VAL A 17 -6.58 -15.14 -10.78
C VAL A 17 -5.43 -14.63 -9.88
N ILE A 18 -5.22 -15.23 -8.71
CA ILE A 18 -4.12 -14.85 -7.80
C ILE A 18 -2.89 -15.71 -8.11
N THR A 19 -2.27 -15.42 -9.25
CA THR A 19 -0.97 -15.98 -9.62
C THR A 19 0.15 -15.14 -9.00
N GLN A 20 1.31 -15.73 -8.72
CA GLN A 20 2.49 -15.01 -8.22
C GLN A 20 2.84 -13.80 -9.10
N HIS A 21 2.76 -13.97 -10.43
CA HIS A 21 2.88 -12.88 -11.41
C HIS A 21 1.99 -11.66 -11.09
N ASN A 22 0.71 -11.89 -10.76
CA ASN A 22 -0.22 -10.80 -10.47
C ASN A 22 0.08 -10.16 -9.11
N ILE A 23 0.56 -10.94 -8.13
CA ILE A 23 1.01 -10.40 -6.84
C ILE A 23 2.21 -9.46 -7.05
N ASP A 24 3.21 -9.90 -7.81
CA ASP A 24 4.40 -9.09 -8.11
C ASP A 24 4.04 -7.86 -8.94
N SER A 25 3.18 -8.00 -9.95
CA SER A 25 2.71 -6.86 -10.76
C SER A 25 1.96 -5.81 -9.93
N VAL A 26 1.09 -6.23 -9.01
CA VAL A 26 0.41 -5.31 -8.09
C VAL A 26 1.42 -4.60 -7.18
N LYS A 27 2.46 -5.30 -6.73
CA LYS A 27 3.51 -4.73 -5.88
C LYS A 27 4.35 -3.70 -6.64
N ASP A 28 4.68 -3.97 -7.91
CA ASP A 28 5.44 -3.03 -8.74
C ASP A 28 4.66 -1.76 -9.01
N LEU A 29 3.36 -1.86 -9.33
CA LEU A 29 2.48 -0.70 -9.50
C LEU A 29 2.42 0.18 -8.24
N LEU A 30 2.40 -0.44 -7.05
CA LEU A 30 2.40 0.29 -5.77
C LEU A 30 3.74 0.93 -5.42
N ASN A 31 4.86 0.35 -5.87
CA ASN A 31 6.18 0.94 -5.68
C ASN A 31 6.39 2.16 -6.58
N ASP A 32 5.78 2.18 -7.77
CA ASP A 32 5.78 3.32 -8.68
C ASP A 32 4.85 4.44 -8.18
N ASP A 33 3.59 4.11 -7.88
CA ASP A 33 2.60 5.04 -7.33
C ASP A 33 1.84 4.43 -6.14
N PRO A 34 2.16 4.83 -4.89
CA PRO A 34 1.47 4.32 -3.71
C PRO A 34 0.01 4.82 -3.57
N HIS A 35 -0.41 5.78 -4.39
CA HIS A 35 -1.77 6.36 -4.39
C HIS A 35 -2.66 5.79 -5.50
N ILE A 36 -2.16 4.82 -6.27
CA ILE A 36 -2.90 4.20 -7.36
C ILE A 36 -4.25 3.61 -6.89
N SER A 37 -5.30 3.83 -7.67
CA SER A 37 -6.64 3.29 -7.36
C SER A 37 -6.71 1.79 -7.63
N ILE A 38 -7.49 1.08 -6.80
CA ILE A 38 -7.76 -0.35 -6.96
C ILE A 38 -8.42 -0.63 -8.32
N ASP A 39 -9.33 0.23 -8.77
CA ASP A 39 -9.98 0.11 -10.09
C ASP A 39 -8.97 0.24 -11.24
N LEU A 40 -7.95 1.09 -11.08
CA LEU A 40 -6.92 1.26 -12.09
C LEU A 40 -6.00 0.03 -12.14
N ILE A 41 -5.59 -0.49 -10.98
CA ILE A 41 -4.82 -1.75 -10.92
C ILE A 41 -5.62 -2.90 -11.57
N ALA A 42 -6.92 -3.01 -11.25
CA ALA A 42 -7.81 -4.02 -11.82
C ALA A 42 -7.88 -3.91 -13.35
N GLY A 43 -7.98 -2.69 -13.90
CA GLY A 43 -7.98 -2.45 -15.34
C GLY A 43 -6.64 -2.70 -16.03
N ILE A 44 -5.51 -2.38 -15.38
CA ILE A 44 -4.16 -2.62 -15.93
C ILE A 44 -3.87 -4.12 -16.03
N LEU A 45 -4.25 -4.88 -15.00
CA LEU A 45 -3.92 -6.30 -14.88
C LEU A 45 -5.04 -7.23 -15.38
N ASP A 46 -6.17 -6.67 -15.85
CA ASP A 46 -7.38 -7.39 -16.26
C ASP A 46 -7.86 -8.40 -15.20
N ILE A 47 -7.81 -7.99 -13.93
CA ILE A 47 -8.26 -8.81 -12.79
C ILE A 47 -9.42 -8.15 -12.07
N SER A 48 -10.21 -8.97 -11.37
CA SER A 48 -11.35 -8.43 -10.63
C SER A 48 -10.90 -7.50 -9.50
N HIS A 49 -11.67 -6.44 -9.22
CA HIS A 49 -11.45 -5.54 -8.08
C HIS A 49 -11.29 -6.31 -6.76
N SER A 50 -12.13 -7.34 -6.54
CA SER A 50 -12.05 -8.21 -5.36
C SER A 50 -10.72 -8.96 -5.27
N SER A 51 -10.18 -9.43 -6.40
CA SER A 51 -8.87 -10.08 -6.47
C SER A 51 -7.76 -9.13 -6.05
N VAL A 52 -7.78 -7.88 -6.53
CA VAL A 52 -6.81 -6.84 -6.12
C VAL A 52 -6.89 -6.60 -4.61
N VAL A 53 -8.10 -6.43 -4.06
CA VAL A 53 -8.29 -6.24 -2.61
C VAL A 53 -7.74 -7.41 -1.81
N THR A 54 -7.96 -8.65 -2.27
CA THR A 54 -7.43 -9.86 -1.65
C THR A 54 -5.90 -9.90 -1.72
N ILE A 55 -5.30 -9.60 -2.86
CA ILE A 55 -3.84 -9.52 -3.03
C ILE A 55 -3.25 -8.50 -2.06
N LEU A 56 -3.80 -7.29 -2.03
CA LEU A 56 -3.34 -6.21 -1.15
C LEU A 56 -3.39 -6.62 0.32
N LYS A 57 -4.51 -7.16 0.79
CA LYS A 57 -4.72 -7.45 2.23
C LYS A 57 -4.10 -8.75 2.70
N GLN A 58 -4.23 -9.84 1.92
CA GLN A 58 -3.88 -11.20 2.37
C GLN A 58 -2.47 -11.61 1.95
N TYR A 59 -2.02 -11.19 0.76
CA TYR A 59 -0.73 -11.63 0.21
C TYR A 59 0.37 -10.59 0.44
N LEU A 60 0.06 -9.31 0.27
CA LEU A 60 1.01 -8.21 0.50
C LEU A 60 0.95 -7.66 1.93
N SER A 61 -0.15 -7.91 2.66
CA SER A 61 -0.39 -7.34 4.01
C SER A 61 -0.42 -5.80 4.04
N PHE A 62 -0.83 -5.17 2.94
CA PHE A 62 -0.94 -3.73 2.82
C PHE A 62 -2.23 -3.22 3.46
N LYS A 63 -2.15 -2.03 4.05
CA LYS A 63 -3.29 -1.30 4.59
C LYS A 63 -3.36 0.07 3.94
N LYS A 64 -4.57 0.48 3.55
CA LYS A 64 -4.80 1.85 3.07
C LYS A 64 -4.51 2.84 4.21
N ILE A 65 -3.56 3.74 3.98
CA ILE A 65 -3.26 4.87 4.86
C ILE A 65 -3.58 6.13 4.07
N SER A 66 -4.38 7.03 4.65
CA SER A 66 -4.64 8.33 4.03
C SER A 66 -3.40 9.20 4.17
N SER A 67 -3.08 9.98 3.13
CA SER A 67 -2.05 11.00 3.24
C SER A 67 -2.40 12.00 4.34
N GLN A 68 -1.41 12.40 5.12
CA GLN A 68 -1.56 13.44 6.14
C GLN A 68 -1.56 14.81 5.47
N TRP A 69 -2.45 15.70 5.91
CA TRP A 69 -2.50 17.06 5.39
C TRP A 69 -1.25 17.84 5.81
N VAL A 70 -0.60 18.50 4.84
CA VAL A 70 0.56 19.36 5.07
C VAL A 70 0.17 20.80 4.71
N PRO A 71 0.39 21.79 5.62
CA PRO A 71 -0.13 23.14 5.43
C PRO A 71 0.42 23.90 4.21
N HIS A 72 1.67 23.64 3.83
CA HIS A 72 2.35 24.34 2.75
C HIS A 72 3.22 23.37 1.97
N GLU A 73 3.22 23.50 0.64
CA GLU A 73 4.20 22.84 -0.21
C GLU A 73 5.53 23.62 -0.13
N LEU A 74 6.57 22.96 0.37
CA LEU A 74 7.87 23.58 0.55
C LEU A 74 8.68 23.55 -0.73
N THR A 75 9.28 24.69 -1.08
CA THR A 75 10.30 24.75 -2.12
C THR A 75 11.56 23.99 -1.70
N GLN A 76 12.41 23.62 -2.65
CA GLN A 76 13.67 22.93 -2.35
C GLN A 76 14.56 23.74 -1.39
N GLU A 77 14.65 25.06 -1.59
CA GLU A 77 15.40 25.97 -0.71
C GLU A 77 14.84 25.98 0.72
N GLN A 78 13.52 26.04 0.87
CA GLN A 78 12.87 26.02 2.18
C GLN A 78 13.12 24.70 2.93
N ARG A 79 13.14 23.56 2.21
CA ARG A 79 13.46 22.26 2.80
C ARG A 79 14.90 22.23 3.30
N GLN A 80 15.85 22.70 2.48
CA GLN A 80 17.26 22.73 2.85
C GLN A 80 17.47 23.60 4.09
N ARG A 81 16.92 24.82 4.09
CA ARG A 81 17.05 25.74 5.23
C ARG A 81 16.48 25.16 6.52
N ARG A 82 15.39 24.38 6.45
CA ARG A 82 14.83 23.69 7.62
C ARG A 82 15.81 22.64 8.16
N VAL A 83 16.42 21.84 7.29
CA VAL A 83 17.43 20.85 7.69
C VAL A 83 18.60 21.55 8.36
N ASP A 84 19.14 22.59 7.74
CA ASP A 84 20.31 23.32 8.26
C ASP A 84 20.04 23.87 9.67
N VAL A 85 18.90 24.55 9.86
CA VAL A 85 18.51 25.10 11.17
C VAL A 85 18.28 24.00 12.20
N CYS A 86 17.66 22.89 11.83
CA CYS A 86 17.47 21.75 12.73
C CYS A 86 18.81 21.13 13.15
N THR A 87 19.75 20.99 12.22
CA THR A 87 21.10 20.47 12.50
C THR A 87 21.87 21.40 13.42
N GLU A 88 21.86 22.71 13.17
CA GLU A 88 22.49 23.70 14.05
C GLU A 88 21.90 23.67 15.47
N ASN A 89 20.57 23.60 15.57
CA ASN A 89 19.88 23.55 16.86
C ASN A 89 20.23 22.27 17.62
N LEU A 90 20.31 21.13 16.93
CA LEU A 90 20.73 19.86 17.54
C LEU A 90 22.17 19.94 18.05
N GLN A 91 23.10 20.49 17.24
CA GLN A 91 24.50 20.66 17.64
C GLN A 91 24.64 21.55 18.88
N LYS A 92 23.93 22.68 18.91
CA LYS A 92 23.92 23.56 20.10
C LYS A 92 23.43 22.81 21.33
N PHE A 93 22.43 21.93 21.17
CA PHE A 93 21.82 21.21 22.28
C PHE A 93 22.80 20.19 22.85
N GLU A 94 23.46 19.44 21.96
CA GLU A 94 24.49 18.47 22.31
C GLU A 94 25.73 19.13 22.93
N SER A 95 26.11 20.32 22.47
CA SER A 95 27.25 21.06 23.01
C SER A 95 26.94 21.79 24.33
N GLY A 96 25.70 21.71 24.84
CA GLY A 96 25.26 22.42 26.04
C GLY A 96 25.29 23.95 25.91
N SER A 97 25.27 24.46 24.67
CA SER A 97 25.29 25.90 24.35
C SER A 97 23.89 26.45 24.06
N TRP A 98 22.85 25.74 24.48
CA TRP A 98 21.45 26.18 24.41
C TRP A 98 21.12 27.22 25.46
#